data_AF-A0A517VRG1-F1
#
_entry.id   AF-A0A517VRG1-F1
#
_cell.length_a   1.000
_cell.length_b   1.000
_cell.length_c   1.000
_cell.angle_alpha   90.00
_cell.angle_beta   90.00
_cell.angle_gamma   90.00
#
_symmetry.space_group_name_H-M   'P 1'
#
loop_
_entity.id
_entity.type
_entity.pdbx_description
1 polymer ?
#
loop_
_entity_poly.entity_id
_entity_poly.type
_entity_poly.pdbx_seq_one_letter_code
_entity_poly.pdbx_strand_id
1 'polypeptide(L)'
;MSKTLSAADRPSSADSIKGSIESEEDLDKALHELSFLNAYDKSVDARCSEQIESIKRQYERKKVLPCGKTTLQYTKDRYSQLSQMVIDYCNNNRSTLISRNSKTRKFPHGSISFKVQPSKVEYRSGLNEEGSMKLLDKLLQSTLIEMIMAWLKSICIFGKNKEARLLSEVIELKPRLSVSKIKKAFEEGRLTTDHLKQLGLKYSQGKEQLTIKPAEYEPG
;
A
#
# COMPACT_ATOMS: atom_id res chain seq x y z
N MET A 1 27.81 16.09 8.52
CA MET A 1 26.62 16.52 9.28
C MET A 1 25.92 17.58 8.45
N SER A 2 24.67 17.36 8.03
CA SER A 2 23.92 18.33 7.23
C SER A 2 23.66 19.58 8.06
N LYS A 3 23.98 20.77 7.53
CA LYS A 3 23.62 22.06 8.15
C LYS A 3 22.11 22.06 8.38
N THR A 4 21.69 22.28 9.63
CA THR A 4 20.26 22.40 9.93
C THR A 4 19.82 23.82 9.62
N LEU A 5 18.81 23.96 8.76
CA LEU A 5 18.15 25.24 8.51
C LEU A 5 17.34 25.67 9.75
N SER A 6 17.46 26.95 10.09
CA SER A 6 16.75 27.62 11.15
C SER A 6 15.79 28.66 10.56
N ALA A 7 14.85 29.15 11.38
CA ALA A 7 13.93 30.20 10.94
C ALA A 7 14.65 31.52 10.59
N ALA A 8 15.87 31.72 11.09
CA ALA A 8 16.69 32.89 10.78
C ALA A 8 17.26 32.84 9.35
N ASP A 9 17.23 31.69 8.69
CA ASP A 9 17.76 31.49 7.34
C ASP A 9 16.71 31.77 6.25
N ARG A 10 15.54 32.34 6.61
CA ARG A 10 14.46 32.67 5.67
C ARG A 10 14.91 33.80 4.72
N PRO A 11 14.67 33.68 3.40
CA PRO A 11 14.97 34.75 2.45
C PRO A 11 14.24 36.06 2.79
N SER A 12 14.97 37.17 2.88
CA SER A 12 14.41 38.49 3.21
C SER A 12 13.49 39.05 2.12
N SER A 13 13.63 38.61 0.87
CA SER A 13 12.76 38.99 -0.24
C SER A 13 11.33 38.46 -0.09
N ALA A 14 11.11 37.43 0.74
CA ALA A 14 9.80 36.84 0.99
C ALA A 14 8.85 37.77 1.79
N ASP A 15 9.39 38.69 2.60
CA ASP A 15 8.56 39.61 3.41
C ASP A 15 7.78 40.65 2.58
N SER A 16 8.08 40.73 1.28
CA SER A 16 7.41 41.63 0.33
C SER A 16 6.09 41.07 -0.25
N ILE A 17 5.82 39.76 -0.13
CA ILE A 17 4.60 39.16 -0.68
C ILE A 17 3.49 39.19 0.38
N LYS A 18 2.65 40.22 0.35
CA LYS A 18 1.49 40.35 1.25
C LYS A 18 0.18 40.21 0.48
N GLY A 19 -0.19 38.95 0.17
CA GLY A 19 -1.59 38.57 -0.09
C GLY A 19 -1.97 38.20 -1.53
N SER A 20 -1.30 38.71 -2.55
CA SER A 20 -1.53 38.36 -3.96
C SER A 20 -0.22 38.30 -4.75
N ILE A 21 -0.14 37.33 -5.68
CA ILE A 21 0.93 37.26 -6.69
C ILE A 21 0.42 38.03 -7.91
N GLU A 22 0.98 39.20 -8.18
CA GLU A 22 0.51 40.09 -9.25
C GLU A 22 1.48 40.14 -10.44
N SER A 23 2.72 39.67 -10.24
CA SER A 23 3.77 39.62 -11.25
C SER A 23 4.54 38.31 -11.24
N GLU A 24 5.26 38.03 -12.33
CA GLU A 24 6.18 36.88 -12.41
C GLU A 24 7.32 36.98 -11.40
N GLU A 25 7.75 38.20 -11.04
CA GLU A 25 8.75 38.43 -9.99
C GLU A 25 8.20 38.05 -8.60
N ASP A 26 6.92 38.29 -8.34
CA ASP A 26 6.27 37.84 -7.11
C ASP A 26 6.09 36.31 -7.10
N LEU A 27 5.86 35.71 -8.27
CA LEU A 27 5.79 34.25 -8.42
C LEU A 27 7.15 33.61 -8.13
N ASP A 28 8.25 34.17 -8.62
CA ASP A 28 9.60 33.66 -8.37
C ASP A 28 9.99 33.80 -6.89
N LYS A 29 9.71 34.96 -6.27
CA LYS A 29 9.89 35.13 -4.82
C LYS A 29 9.04 34.12 -4.02
N ALA A 30 7.82 33.84 -4.47
CA ALA A 30 6.96 32.83 -3.84
C ALA A 30 7.53 31.41 -4.01
N LEU A 31 8.08 31.06 -5.17
CA LEU A 31 8.72 29.77 -5.40
C LEU A 31 10.01 29.61 -4.57
N HIS A 32 10.78 30.67 -4.40
CA HIS A 32 11.96 30.69 -3.55
C HIS A 32 11.61 30.51 -2.07
N GLU A 33 10.58 31.19 -1.59
CA GLU A 33 10.05 30.97 -0.25
C GLU A 33 9.50 29.54 -0.08
N LEU A 34 8.76 29.01 -1.06
CA LEU A 34 8.28 27.62 -1.04
C LEU A 34 9.42 26.60 -1.00
N SER A 35 10.53 26.87 -1.69
CA SER A 35 11.74 26.04 -1.63
C SER A 35 12.35 26.03 -0.21
N PHE A 36 12.53 27.21 0.39
CA PHE A 36 13.00 27.34 1.77
C PHE A 36 12.07 26.63 2.76
N LEU A 37 10.76 26.89 2.68
CA LEU A 37 9.76 26.29 3.56
C LEU A 37 9.75 24.76 3.45
N ASN A 38 9.85 24.21 2.23
CA ASN A 38 9.94 22.76 2.04
C ASN A 38 11.22 22.17 2.66
N ALA A 39 12.36 22.87 2.55
CA ALA A 39 13.62 22.41 3.12
C ALA A 39 13.62 22.50 4.65
N TYR A 40 13.07 23.58 5.20
CA TYR A 40 12.88 23.78 6.63
C TYR A 40 11.92 22.72 7.22
N ASP A 41 10.79 22.50 6.56
CA ASP A 41 9.78 21.52 6.97
C ASP A 41 10.36 20.10 6.97
N LYS A 42 11.07 19.69 5.91
CA LYS A 42 11.78 18.39 5.87
C LYS A 42 12.80 18.21 7.00
N SER A 43 13.52 19.27 7.35
CA SER A 43 14.50 19.28 8.45
C SER A 43 13.81 19.09 9.81
N VAL A 44 12.67 19.75 10.02
CA VAL A 44 11.84 19.59 11.21
C VAL A 44 11.20 18.19 11.25
N ASP A 45 10.63 17.72 10.14
CA ASP A 45 10.00 16.41 10.01
C ASP A 45 10.96 15.25 10.27
N ALA A 46 12.22 15.36 9.83
CA ALA A 46 13.24 14.37 10.12
C ALA A 46 13.46 14.23 11.65
N ARG A 47 13.56 15.36 12.35
CA ARG A 47 13.72 15.39 13.83
C ARG A 47 12.46 14.89 14.53
N CYS A 48 11.29 15.30 14.06
CA CYS A 48 10.03 14.82 14.59
C CYS A 48 9.90 13.31 14.38
N SER A 49 10.29 12.78 13.22
CA SER A 49 10.23 11.34 12.92
C SER A 49 11.12 10.52 13.85
N GLU A 50 12.35 10.97 14.11
CA GLU A 50 13.26 10.33 15.06
C GLU A 50 12.69 10.31 16.49
N GLN A 51 12.12 11.43 16.94
CA GLN A 51 11.48 11.51 18.25
C GLN A 51 10.20 10.67 18.33
N ILE A 52 9.36 10.71 17.29
CA ILE A 52 8.14 9.92 17.18
C ILE A 52 8.48 8.43 17.22
N GLU A 53 9.53 7.98 16.54
CA GLU A 53 9.92 6.57 16.54
C GLU A 53 10.37 6.11 17.92
N SER A 54 11.17 6.93 18.61
CA SER A 54 11.58 6.69 19.99
C SER A 54 10.37 6.56 20.94
N ILE A 55 9.44 7.52 20.86
CA ILE A 55 8.22 7.53 21.67
C ILE A 55 7.31 6.35 21.31
N LYS A 56 7.13 6.03 20.02
CA LYS A 56 6.34 4.86 19.56
C LYS A 56 6.84 3.58 20.20
N ARG A 57 8.16 3.34 20.17
CA ARG A 57 8.76 2.13 20.77
C ARG A 57 8.52 2.05 22.28
N GLN A 58 8.56 3.18 22.98
CA GLN A 58 8.28 3.22 24.42
C GLN A 58 6.81 2.93 24.74
N TYR A 59 5.88 3.49 23.97
CA TYR A 59 4.45 3.34 24.22
C TYR A 59 3.88 2.02 23.70
N GLU A 60 4.45 1.40 22.67
CA GLU A 60 4.06 0.05 22.24
C GLU A 60 4.23 -0.98 23.37
N ARG A 61 5.29 -0.86 24.18
CA ARG A 61 5.52 -1.74 25.35
C ARG A 61 4.46 -1.58 26.45
N LYS A 62 3.73 -0.46 26.45
CA LYS A 62 2.66 -0.17 27.43
C LYS A 62 1.28 -0.60 26.95
N LYS A 63 1.11 -1.08 25.72
CA LYS A 63 -0.19 -1.47 25.14
C LYS A 63 -0.68 -2.86 25.60
N VAL A 64 -0.48 -3.19 26.87
CA VAL A 64 -0.99 -4.39 27.53
C VAL A 64 -2.04 -4.00 28.57
N LEU A 65 -3.12 -4.77 28.64
CA LEU A 65 -4.27 -4.54 29.52
C LEU A 65 -4.49 -5.76 30.42
N PRO A 66 -4.84 -5.57 31.70
CA PRO A 66 -5.29 -6.66 32.54
C PRO A 66 -6.70 -7.11 32.12
N CYS A 67 -6.83 -8.38 31.75
CA CYS A 67 -8.08 -9.08 31.50
C CYS A 67 -8.28 -10.12 32.62
N GLY A 68 -9.01 -9.75 33.67
CA GLY A 68 -9.22 -10.61 34.84
C GLY A 68 -8.10 -10.48 35.89
N LYS A 69 -8.05 -11.41 36.86
CA LYS A 69 -7.14 -11.30 38.02
C LYS A 69 -5.67 -11.61 37.72
N THR A 70 -5.37 -12.33 36.64
CA THR A 70 -4.00 -12.85 36.40
C THR A 70 -3.53 -12.78 34.95
N THR A 71 -4.33 -12.28 34.01
CA THR A 71 -3.98 -12.34 32.58
C THR A 71 -3.77 -10.94 32.01
N LEU A 72 -2.62 -10.69 31.39
CA LEU A 72 -2.35 -9.49 30.61
C LEU A 72 -2.56 -9.81 29.12
N GLN A 73 -3.30 -8.97 28.42
CA GLN A 73 -3.60 -9.10 26.99
C GLN A 73 -3.27 -7.81 26.25
N TYR A 74 -2.71 -7.91 25.04
CA TYR A 74 -2.46 -6.73 24.23
C TYR A 74 -3.76 -6.05 23.80
N THR A 75 -3.75 -4.71 23.80
CA THR A 75 -4.93 -3.89 23.50
C THR A 75 -5.49 -4.18 22.10
N LYS A 76 -4.61 -4.43 21.13
CA LYS A 76 -4.98 -4.74 19.74
C LYS A 76 -5.77 -6.05 19.64
N ASP A 77 -5.40 -7.06 20.41
CA ASP A 77 -6.08 -8.35 20.40
C ASP A 77 -7.47 -8.22 21.00
N ARG A 78 -7.58 -7.47 22.11
CA ARG A 78 -8.87 -7.23 22.76
C ARG A 78 -9.80 -6.41 21.88
N TYR A 79 -9.28 -5.38 21.21
CA TYR A 79 -10.04 -4.58 20.23
C TYR A 79 -10.56 -5.45 19.09
N SER A 80 -9.72 -6.33 18.54
CA SER A 80 -10.11 -7.23 17.44
C SER A 80 -11.25 -8.16 17.86
N GLN A 81 -11.18 -8.72 19.08
CA GLN A 81 -12.24 -9.55 19.64
C GLN A 81 -13.57 -8.80 19.76
N LEU A 82 -13.56 -7.61 20.37
CA LEU A 82 -14.78 -6.82 20.57
C LEU A 82 -15.36 -6.32 19.23
N SER A 83 -14.49 -5.92 18.29
CA SER A 83 -14.90 -5.50 16.95
C SER A 83 -15.65 -6.61 16.24
N GLN A 84 -15.17 -7.86 16.34
CA GLN A 84 -15.84 -9.00 15.72
C GLN A 84 -17.23 -9.22 16.33
N MET A 85 -17.36 -9.18 17.67
CA MET A 85 -18.66 -9.33 18.34
C MET A 85 -19.67 -8.27 17.91
N VAL A 86 -19.22 -7.02 17.75
CA VAL A 86 -20.08 -5.91 17.30
C VAL A 86 -20.50 -6.11 15.84
N ILE A 87 -19.58 -6.52 14.96
CA ILE A 87 -19.88 -6.82 13.56
C ILE A 87 -20.95 -7.91 13.47
N ASP A 88 -20.79 -9.00 14.21
CA ASP A 88 -21.71 -10.14 14.19
C ASP A 88 -23.12 -9.72 14.62
N TYR A 89 -23.23 -8.97 15.73
CA TYR A 89 -24.51 -8.45 16.19
C TYR A 89 -25.19 -7.53 15.17
N CYS A 90 -24.41 -6.64 14.53
CA CYS A 90 -24.97 -5.65 13.60
C CYS A 90 -25.42 -6.26 12.28
N ASN A 91 -24.74 -7.32 11.81
CA ASN A 91 -25.18 -8.07 10.65
C ASN A 91 -26.50 -8.80 10.93
N ASN A 92 -26.63 -9.40 12.11
CA ASN A 92 -27.85 -10.14 12.50
C ASN A 92 -29.06 -9.23 12.72
N ASN A 93 -28.84 -7.96 13.08
CA ASN A 93 -29.90 -6.99 13.39
C ASN A 93 -29.96 -5.83 12.38
N ARG A 94 -29.47 -6.06 11.15
CA ARG A 94 -29.27 -4.99 10.16
C ARG A 94 -30.55 -4.23 9.82
N SER A 95 -31.66 -4.92 9.65
CA SER A 95 -32.95 -4.32 9.27
C SER A 95 -33.53 -3.40 10.35
N THR A 96 -33.28 -3.70 11.63
CA THR A 96 -33.72 -2.87 12.76
C THR A 96 -32.75 -1.73 13.06
N LEU A 97 -31.48 -1.89 12.66
CA LEU A 97 -30.46 -0.88 12.87
C LEU A 97 -30.46 0.22 11.81
N ILE A 98 -30.91 -0.05 10.58
CA ILE A 98 -30.78 0.88 9.44
C ILE A 98 -32.05 0.96 8.61
N SER A 99 -32.50 2.18 8.33
CA SER A 99 -33.64 2.46 7.45
C SER A 99 -33.16 2.79 6.03
N ARG A 100 -34.07 2.72 5.04
CA ARG A 100 -33.75 2.95 3.60
C ARG A 100 -33.00 4.25 3.33
N ASN A 101 -33.27 5.30 4.10
CA ASN A 101 -32.73 6.64 3.87
C ASN A 101 -31.46 6.95 4.68
N SER A 102 -31.14 6.18 5.72
CA SER A 102 -29.94 6.40 6.53
C SER A 102 -29.18 5.10 6.75
N LYS A 103 -28.08 4.93 6.01
CA LYS A 103 -27.17 3.78 6.11
C LYS A 103 -26.23 3.84 7.32
N THR A 104 -26.49 4.75 8.26
CA THR A 104 -25.69 4.99 9.47
C THR A 104 -26.59 5.16 10.68
N ARG A 105 -26.30 4.43 11.76
CA ARG A 105 -26.93 4.62 13.08
C ARG A 105 -25.88 5.08 14.09
N LYS A 106 -26.21 6.11 14.87
CA LYS A 106 -25.35 6.68 15.91
C LYS A 106 -25.74 6.14 17.28
N PHE A 107 -24.75 5.98 18.13
CA PHE A 107 -24.82 5.61 19.55
C PHE A 107 -24.00 6.62 20.36
N PRO A 108 -24.14 6.68 21.69
CA PRO A 108 -23.40 7.63 22.52
C PRO A 108 -21.87 7.56 22.37
N HIS A 109 -21.33 6.38 22.03
CA HIS A 109 -19.88 6.14 21.97
C HIS A 109 -19.38 5.74 20.58
N GLY A 110 -20.21 5.85 19.53
CA GLY A 110 -19.80 5.48 18.19
C GLY A 110 -20.94 5.46 17.19
N SER A 111 -20.66 5.05 15.96
CA SER A 111 -21.69 4.86 14.96
C SER A 111 -21.36 3.68 14.07
N ILE A 112 -22.40 3.09 13.50
CA ILE A 112 -22.30 1.89 12.67
C ILE A 112 -22.90 2.26 11.32
N SER A 113 -22.13 2.04 10.26
CA SER A 113 -22.49 2.44 8.90
C SER A 113 -22.23 1.32 7.91
N PHE A 114 -23.08 1.19 6.91
CA PHE A 114 -22.92 0.20 5.85
C PHE A 114 -22.73 0.93 4.52
N LYS A 115 -21.48 0.97 4.04
CA LYS A 115 -21.07 1.63 2.80
C LYS A 115 -20.59 0.61 1.77
N VAL A 116 -20.71 0.98 0.48
CA VAL A 116 -20.22 0.20 -0.66
C VAL A 116 -18.87 0.78 -1.09
N GLN A 117 -17.85 -0.07 -1.30
CA GLN A 117 -16.49 0.34 -1.71
C GLN A 117 -16.29 0.31 -3.24
N PRO A 118 -15.35 1.11 -3.81
CA PRO A 118 -15.06 1.17 -5.25
C PRO A 118 -14.22 -0.02 -5.80
N SER A 119 -14.18 -0.17 -7.13
CA SER A 119 -13.55 -1.27 -7.89
C SER A 119 -12.01 -1.10 -8.08
N LYS A 120 -11.17 -2.16 -7.92
CA LYS A 120 -9.66 -2.20 -7.90
C LYS A 120 -8.98 -3.61 -7.98
N VAL A 121 -8.04 -3.98 -8.84
CA VAL A 121 -7.45 -5.36 -8.89
C VAL A 121 -6.98 -5.80 -7.53
N GLU A 122 -7.64 -6.79 -6.95
CA GLU A 122 -7.22 -7.30 -5.67
C GLU A 122 -7.42 -8.80 -5.64
N TYR A 123 -6.43 -9.45 -5.06
CA TYR A 123 -6.56 -10.82 -4.64
C TYR A 123 -7.85 -10.95 -3.84
N ARG A 124 -8.61 -12.02 -4.11
CA ARG A 124 -9.81 -12.31 -3.33
C ARG A 124 -9.40 -12.43 -1.85
N SER A 125 -10.29 -12.02 -0.95
CA SER A 125 -10.03 -12.08 0.50
C SER A 125 -9.53 -13.49 0.90
N GLY A 126 -8.41 -13.54 1.62
CA GLY A 126 -7.76 -14.80 2.02
C GLY A 126 -6.80 -15.40 0.99
N LEU A 127 -6.68 -14.81 -0.20
CA LEU A 127 -5.69 -15.18 -1.21
C LEU A 127 -4.65 -14.09 -1.34
N ASN A 128 -3.42 -14.52 -1.55
CA ASN A 128 -2.27 -13.70 -1.89
C ASN A 128 -1.71 -14.20 -3.24
N GLU A 129 -0.54 -13.71 -3.63
CA GLU A 129 0.15 -14.15 -4.85
C GLU A 129 0.31 -15.68 -4.91
N GLU A 130 0.76 -16.28 -3.81
CA GLU A 130 0.95 -17.72 -3.69
C GLU A 130 -0.37 -18.50 -3.83
N GLY A 131 -1.44 -18.02 -3.22
CA GLY A 131 -2.78 -18.60 -3.36
C GLY A 131 -3.31 -18.50 -4.80
N SER A 132 -2.97 -17.43 -5.51
CA SER A 132 -3.38 -17.23 -6.91
C SER A 132 -2.60 -18.14 -7.86
N MET A 133 -1.31 -18.38 -7.59
CA MET A 133 -0.50 -19.37 -8.31
C MET A 133 -1.05 -20.78 -8.13
N LYS A 134 -1.49 -21.17 -6.92
CA LYS A 134 -2.15 -22.47 -6.68
C LYS A 134 -3.47 -22.63 -7.45
N LEU A 135 -4.18 -21.54 -7.75
CA LEU A 135 -5.39 -21.60 -8.58
C LEU A 135 -5.03 -21.76 -10.07
N LEU A 136 -3.97 -21.10 -10.51
CA LEU A 136 -3.41 -21.30 -11.85
C LEU A 136 -2.98 -22.76 -12.05
N ASP A 137 -2.31 -23.35 -11.06
CA ASP A 137 -1.94 -24.77 -11.04
C ASP A 137 -3.17 -25.69 -11.18
N LYS A 138 -4.29 -25.34 -10.53
CA LYS A 138 -5.56 -26.08 -10.70
C LYS A 138 -6.16 -25.95 -12.10
N LEU A 139 -6.04 -24.78 -12.73
CA LEU A 139 -6.49 -24.56 -14.11
C LEU A 139 -5.64 -25.34 -15.12
N LEU A 140 -4.34 -25.49 -14.83
CA LEU A 140 -3.39 -26.25 -15.64
C LEU A 140 -3.40 -27.76 -15.35
N GLN A 141 -4.27 -28.22 -14.43
CA GLN A 141 -4.40 -29.61 -13.98
C GLN A 141 -3.10 -30.24 -13.41
N SER A 142 -2.06 -29.44 -13.21
CA SER A 142 -0.75 -29.81 -12.67
C SER A 142 -0.06 -28.53 -12.17
N THR A 143 0.85 -28.64 -11.20
CA THR A 143 1.52 -27.42 -10.74
C THR A 143 2.44 -26.90 -11.85
N LEU A 144 2.35 -25.60 -12.14
CA LEU A 144 3.18 -24.94 -13.15
C LEU A 144 4.67 -25.16 -12.83
N ILE A 145 5.01 -25.16 -11.54
CA ILE A 145 6.36 -25.47 -11.07
C ILE A 145 6.75 -26.90 -11.42
N GLU A 146 5.91 -27.91 -11.19
CA GLU A 146 6.19 -29.28 -11.61
C GLU A 146 6.28 -29.42 -13.13
N MET A 147 5.42 -28.76 -13.91
CA MET A 147 5.50 -28.76 -15.38
C MET A 147 6.83 -28.18 -15.86
N ILE A 148 7.24 -27.04 -15.31
CA ILE A 148 8.51 -26.39 -15.66
C ILE A 148 9.69 -27.26 -15.19
N MET A 149 9.64 -27.83 -13.99
CA MET A 149 10.69 -28.69 -13.47
C MET A 149 10.81 -30.00 -14.26
N ALA A 150 9.70 -30.59 -14.69
CA ALA A 150 9.70 -31.76 -15.57
C ALA A 150 10.31 -31.43 -16.94
N TRP A 151 9.96 -30.26 -17.49
CA TRP A 151 10.57 -29.76 -18.73
C TRP A 151 12.08 -29.51 -18.56
N LEU A 152 12.52 -28.86 -17.49
CA LEU A 152 13.94 -28.65 -17.20
C LEU A 152 14.69 -29.97 -17.00
N LYS A 153 14.08 -30.96 -16.35
CA LYS A 153 14.65 -32.31 -16.15
C LYS A 153 14.68 -33.15 -17.44
N SER A 154 13.93 -32.76 -18.47
CA SER A 154 13.96 -33.43 -19.78
C SER A 154 15.16 -33.01 -20.64
N ILE A 155 15.87 -31.94 -20.25
CA ILE A 155 16.97 -31.37 -21.04
C ILE A 155 18.30 -31.77 -20.39
N CYS A 156 19.05 -32.65 -21.04
CA CYS A 156 20.44 -32.95 -20.70
C CYS A 156 21.37 -31.93 -21.38
N ILE A 157 22.20 -31.23 -20.61
CA ILE A 157 23.10 -30.19 -21.14
C ILE A 157 24.51 -30.73 -21.40
N PHE A 158 25.01 -31.60 -20.51
CA PHE A 158 26.39 -32.09 -20.53
C PHE A 158 26.42 -33.61 -20.34
N GLY A 159 27.41 -34.28 -20.93
CA GLY A 159 27.70 -35.71 -20.72
C GLY A 159 26.85 -36.69 -21.54
N LYS A 160 27.23 -37.98 -21.50
CA LYS A 160 26.42 -39.12 -21.97
C LYS A 160 26.20 -40.09 -20.82
N ASN A 161 25.06 -40.78 -20.79
CA ASN A 161 24.75 -41.80 -19.79
C ASN A 161 24.85 -41.26 -18.33
N LYS A 162 25.72 -41.81 -17.48
CA LYS A 162 25.82 -41.47 -16.05
C LYS A 162 26.42 -40.08 -15.76
N GLU A 163 27.02 -39.45 -16.77
CA GLU A 163 27.59 -38.09 -16.68
C GLU A 163 26.59 -37.02 -17.14
N ALA A 164 25.39 -37.44 -17.57
CA ALA A 164 24.35 -36.52 -18.00
C ALA A 164 23.99 -35.55 -16.88
N ARG A 165 24.18 -34.24 -17.10
CA ARG A 165 23.71 -33.18 -16.21
C ARG A 165 22.45 -32.55 -16.77
N LEU A 166 21.46 -32.37 -15.90
CA LEU A 166 20.16 -31.84 -16.29
C LEU A 166 20.16 -30.31 -16.19
N LEU A 167 19.39 -29.65 -17.05
CA LEU A 167 19.22 -28.20 -17.02
C LEU A 167 18.69 -27.70 -15.67
N SER A 168 17.87 -28.50 -15.00
CA SER A 168 17.37 -28.24 -13.65
C SER A 168 18.46 -28.19 -12.57
N GLU A 169 19.64 -28.76 -12.81
CA GLU A 169 20.77 -28.75 -11.85
C GLU A 169 21.61 -27.47 -11.95
N VAL A 170 21.44 -26.70 -13.03
CA VAL A 170 22.29 -25.54 -13.35
C VAL A 170 21.50 -24.23 -13.35
N ILE A 171 20.18 -24.28 -13.57
CA ILE A 171 19.34 -23.09 -13.68
C ILE A 171 18.21 -23.12 -12.65
N GLU A 172 18.03 -22.00 -11.93
CA GLU A 172 16.89 -21.73 -11.07
C GLU A 172 15.89 -20.80 -11.79
N LEU A 173 14.61 -21.17 -11.83
CA LEU A 173 13.53 -20.34 -12.41
C LEU A 173 12.53 -19.91 -11.33
N LYS A 174 12.18 -18.62 -11.33
CA LYS A 174 11.16 -18.03 -10.43
C LYS A 174 10.04 -17.39 -11.25
N PRO A 175 8.96 -18.14 -11.57
CA PRO A 175 7.85 -17.58 -12.33
C PRO A 175 7.14 -16.49 -11.51
N ARG A 176 6.76 -15.40 -12.20
CA ARG A 176 5.99 -14.28 -11.63
C ARG A 176 4.94 -13.80 -12.61
N LEU A 177 3.79 -13.35 -12.09
CA LEU A 177 2.74 -12.74 -12.90
C LEU A 177 3.18 -11.34 -13.35
N SER A 178 3.16 -11.09 -14.66
CA SER A 178 3.50 -9.78 -15.22
C SER A 178 2.25 -8.92 -15.36
N VAL A 179 1.96 -8.11 -14.33
CA VAL A 179 0.79 -7.20 -14.31
C VAL A 179 0.81 -6.21 -15.46
N SER A 180 1.99 -5.75 -15.90
CA SER A 180 2.13 -4.86 -17.06
C SER A 180 1.70 -5.52 -18.38
N LYS A 181 2.09 -6.79 -18.60
CA LYS A 181 1.66 -7.55 -19.78
C LYS A 181 0.17 -7.91 -19.73
N ILE A 182 -0.35 -8.23 -18.55
CA ILE A 182 -1.78 -8.49 -18.34
C ILE A 182 -2.61 -7.24 -18.60
N LYS A 183 -2.15 -6.08 -18.12
CA LYS A 183 -2.76 -4.78 -18.40
C LYS A 183 -2.82 -4.52 -19.91
N LYS A 184 -1.69 -4.70 -20.62
CA LYS A 184 -1.63 -4.53 -22.08
C LYS A 184 -2.58 -5.48 -22.81
N ALA A 185 -2.63 -6.75 -22.42
CA ALA A 185 -3.54 -7.73 -23.02
C ALA A 185 -5.03 -7.44 -22.71
N PHE A 186 -5.33 -6.85 -21.56
CA PHE A 186 -6.67 -6.37 -21.23
C PHE A 186 -7.06 -5.13 -22.04
N GLU A 187 -6.14 -4.17 -22.20
CA GLU A 187 -6.32 -2.98 -23.05
C GLU A 187 -6.50 -3.33 -24.53
N GLU A 188 -5.85 -4.40 -25.00
CA GLU A 188 -6.00 -4.98 -26.35
C GLU A 188 -7.25 -5.89 -26.49
N GLY A 189 -8.08 -6.02 -25.46
CA GLY A 189 -9.30 -6.85 -25.49
C GLY A 189 -9.07 -8.36 -25.54
N ARG A 190 -7.82 -8.83 -25.46
CA ARG A 190 -7.47 -10.26 -25.43
C ARG A 190 -7.80 -10.92 -24.10
N LEU A 191 -7.89 -10.13 -23.03
CA LEU A 191 -8.35 -10.56 -21.71
C LEU A 191 -9.65 -9.86 -21.34
N THR A 192 -10.60 -10.62 -20.83
CA THR A 192 -11.85 -10.10 -20.30
C THR A 192 -11.74 -9.83 -18.82
N THR A 193 -12.72 -9.11 -18.27
CA THR A 193 -12.86 -8.96 -16.82
C THR A 193 -13.00 -10.29 -16.08
N ASP A 194 -13.57 -11.31 -16.72
CA ASP A 194 -13.72 -12.62 -16.12
C ASP A 194 -12.40 -13.41 -16.09
N HIS A 195 -11.55 -13.26 -17.11
CA HIS A 195 -10.18 -13.78 -17.07
C HIS A 195 -9.37 -13.11 -15.95
N LEU A 196 -9.51 -11.79 -15.78
CA LEU A 196 -8.89 -11.12 -14.65
C LEU A 196 -9.41 -11.70 -13.32
N LYS A 197 -10.71 -11.91 -13.16
CA LYS A 197 -11.29 -12.52 -11.93
C LYS A 197 -10.82 -13.94 -11.64
N GLN A 198 -10.56 -14.75 -12.66
CA GLN A 198 -10.02 -16.10 -12.52
C GLN A 198 -8.58 -16.07 -11.98
N LEU A 199 -7.82 -15.03 -12.35
CA LEU A 199 -6.46 -14.77 -11.86
C LEU A 199 -6.42 -13.91 -10.58
N GLY A 200 -7.56 -13.48 -10.04
CA GLY A 200 -7.63 -12.60 -8.87
C GLY A 200 -7.33 -11.12 -9.15
N LEU A 201 -7.70 -10.61 -10.34
CA LEU A 201 -7.35 -9.28 -10.88
C LEU A 201 -8.56 -8.36 -11.30
N LYS A 202 -8.35 -7.04 -11.52
CA LYS A 202 -9.29 -5.83 -11.57
C LYS A 202 -8.93 -4.41 -12.22
N TYR A 203 -9.17 -4.02 -13.48
CA TYR A 203 -8.57 -2.76 -14.07
C TYR A 203 -9.04 -1.36 -13.53
N SER A 204 -8.20 -0.29 -13.63
CA SER A 204 -8.50 1.15 -13.27
C SER A 204 -7.82 2.20 -14.21
N GLN A 205 -8.48 3.35 -14.54
CA GLN A 205 -8.04 4.38 -15.54
C GLN A 205 -7.41 5.68 -14.92
N GLY A 206 -6.50 6.38 -15.63
CA GLY A 206 -5.74 7.57 -15.14
C GLY A 206 -6.25 8.97 -15.59
N LYS A 207 -5.80 10.06 -14.93
CA LYS A 207 -6.15 11.49 -15.19
C LYS A 207 -4.93 12.43 -15.04
N GLU A 208 -5.01 13.62 -15.66
CA GLU A 208 -3.95 14.66 -15.71
C GLU A 208 -3.95 15.59 -14.48
N GLN A 209 -2.76 16.06 -14.04
CA GLN A 209 -2.58 16.81 -12.80
C GLN A 209 -1.43 17.85 -12.89
N LEU A 210 -1.72 19.12 -12.60
CA LEU A 210 -0.70 20.18 -12.49
C LEU A 210 0.26 19.87 -11.33
N THR A 211 1.57 20.01 -11.58
CA THR A 211 2.61 19.76 -10.59
C THR A 211 3.52 20.97 -10.45
N ILE A 212 3.61 21.55 -9.26
CA ILE A 212 4.56 22.61 -8.92
C ILE A 212 5.76 21.96 -8.22
N LYS A 213 6.97 22.24 -8.70
CA LYS A 213 8.22 21.72 -8.13
C LYS A 213 9.17 22.88 -7.86
N PRO A 214 9.15 23.45 -6.65
CA PRO A 214 10.16 24.42 -6.23
C PRO A 214 11.55 23.76 -6.29
N ALA A 215 12.59 24.56 -6.56
CA ALA A 215 13.97 24.09 -6.60
C ALA A 215 14.45 23.62 -5.21
N GLU A 216 15.60 22.95 -5.14
CA GLU A 216 16.26 22.68 -3.87
C GLU A 216 16.86 23.96 -3.30
N TYR A 217 16.71 24.16 -1.98
CA TYR A 217 17.18 25.38 -1.33
C TYR A 217 18.68 25.30 -1.08
N GLU A 218 19.46 26.17 -1.71
CA GLU A 218 20.88 26.38 -1.40
C GLU A 218 21.03 27.60 -0.47
N PRO A 219 21.50 27.43 0.78
CA PRO A 219 21.75 28.56 1.66
C PRO A 219 22.95 29.36 1.14
N GLY A 220 22.74 30.66 0.87
CA GLY A 220 23.80 31.61 0.53
C GLY A 220 24.83 31.81 1.64
#